data_AF-A0AAV8F5A5-F1
#
_entry.id   AF-A0AAV8F5A5-F1
#
_cell.length_a   1.000
_cell.length_b   1.000
_cell.length_c   1.000
_cell.angle_alpha   90.00
_cell.angle_beta   90.00
_cell.angle_gamma   90.00
#
_symmetry.space_group_name_H-M   'P 1'
#
loop_
_entity.id
_entity.type
_entity.pdbx_description
1 polymer ?
#
loop_
_entity_poly.entity_id
_entity_poly.type
_entity_poly.pdbx_seq_one_letter_code
_entity_poly.pdbx_strand_id
1 'polypeptide(L)'
;MLYTRKDVGSNTDVVRFPDDAHDRVWLNWTKSAWKTISTNSSIDGFTYDVPSVVLQTAVIPSDPKGPIEIGWSTSNTSTKFFVLLHYADIQTWPNNSLREFNVYANGDQVGNSPVALGYLNPGYISYTHTGQTNYSVSLKSTPNATLPPILNAFEIYIVLPVTSLPTYSGDATAINSIKGNYSVREGWSGDPCVPTSLGWTGVNCTINSTSNLPRITALNLSSSGLTGAVLSAFGSLTELESLDLSHNNLSGIVPNSLDQLESLTFLDLSENSALLDTLPPGLLKRQKNGLLTINLNGTKSAPETKKSSKVVILVIAAVLLLIVGAFALFLLYLKKRRNARKNTPTPHAETEKLGTETSFDEFKTGAIRLTFDKKQFSFDDLKLITSNFSNQIGIGGFGKVFKGSLENGMEVAVKVRSESSSQGIKQFLNEVKSLSRVHHKNCLVDWLLH
;
A
#
# COMPACT_ATOMS: atom_id res chain seq x y z
N MET A 1 15.94 -10.19 3.18
CA MET A 1 14.72 -10.05 2.35
C MET A 1 14.31 -11.42 1.83
N LEU A 2 13.02 -11.75 1.77
CA LEU A 2 12.59 -13.03 1.18
C LEU A 2 12.79 -13.01 -0.34
N TYR A 3 13.23 -14.13 -0.92
CA TYR A 3 13.30 -14.36 -2.37
C TYR A 3 12.25 -15.39 -2.81
N THR A 4 12.13 -16.52 -2.08
CA THR A 4 10.99 -17.43 -2.22
C THR A 4 10.77 -18.26 -0.95
N ARG A 5 9.53 -18.71 -0.74
CA ARG A 5 9.11 -19.64 0.32
C ARG A 5 8.19 -20.66 -0.31
N LYS A 6 8.55 -21.94 -0.23
CA LYS A 6 7.88 -23.03 -0.95
C LYS A 6 7.50 -24.18 -0.03
N ASP A 7 6.24 -24.56 -0.12
CA ASP A 7 5.66 -25.82 0.35
C ASP A 7 5.76 -26.82 -0.83
N VAL A 8 6.44 -27.96 -0.65
CA VAL A 8 6.95 -28.77 -1.78
C VAL A 8 6.31 -30.14 -1.83
N GLY A 9 5.54 -30.37 -2.89
CA GLY A 9 4.68 -31.55 -3.04
C GLY A 9 3.22 -31.28 -2.67
N SER A 10 2.94 -30.20 -1.95
CA SER A 10 1.58 -29.77 -1.59
C SER A 10 0.70 -29.48 -2.81
N ASN A 11 -0.55 -29.94 -2.72
CA ASN A 11 -1.60 -29.63 -3.69
C ASN A 11 -2.35 -28.32 -3.34
N THR A 12 -2.05 -27.69 -2.20
CA THR A 12 -2.68 -26.45 -1.76
C THR A 12 -1.89 -25.26 -2.31
N ASP A 13 -2.49 -24.44 -3.18
CA ASP A 13 -1.79 -23.34 -3.87
C ASP A 13 -1.07 -22.37 -2.92
N VAL A 14 -1.70 -22.06 -1.78
CA VAL A 14 -1.16 -21.15 -0.75
C VAL A 14 -1.50 -21.66 0.65
N VAL A 15 -0.50 -21.80 1.52
CA VAL A 15 -0.66 -21.90 2.98
C VAL A 15 -0.24 -20.57 3.62
N ARG A 16 -1.05 -20.08 4.57
CA ARG A 16 -0.85 -18.82 5.29
C ARG A 16 -1.76 -18.79 6.54
N PHE A 17 -2.09 -17.62 7.11
CA PHE A 17 -3.06 -17.56 8.21
C PHE A 17 -4.43 -18.16 7.79
N PRO A 18 -5.10 -19.00 8.61
CA PRO A 18 -4.80 -19.28 10.03
C PRO A 18 -3.74 -20.35 10.30
N ASP A 19 -3.37 -21.17 9.32
CA ASP A 19 -2.45 -22.31 9.51
C ASP A 19 -1.01 -21.87 9.81
N ASP A 20 -0.59 -20.72 9.26
CA ASP A 20 0.64 -20.03 9.63
C ASP A 20 0.36 -18.88 10.61
N ALA A 21 0.79 -19.05 11.86
CA ALA A 21 0.59 -18.05 12.93
C ALA A 21 1.24 -16.68 12.65
N HIS A 22 2.23 -16.63 11.74
CA HIS A 22 2.93 -15.42 11.33
C HIS A 22 2.38 -14.83 10.00
N ASP A 23 1.28 -15.39 9.46
CA ASP A 23 0.73 -15.14 8.11
C ASP A 23 1.78 -15.20 6.99
N ARG A 24 2.78 -16.08 7.13
CA ARG A 24 3.76 -16.30 6.07
C ARG A 24 3.08 -17.01 4.91
N VAL A 25 3.14 -16.38 3.74
CA VAL A 25 2.71 -16.99 2.47
C VAL A 25 3.72 -18.06 2.05
N TRP A 26 3.33 -19.33 2.19
CA TRP A 26 3.96 -20.47 1.52
C TRP A 26 3.21 -20.73 0.21
N LEU A 27 3.95 -20.92 -0.88
CA LEU A 27 3.36 -21.23 -2.19
C LEU A 27 3.68 -22.67 -2.56
N ASN A 28 2.76 -23.39 -3.22
CA ASN A 28 3.07 -24.73 -3.74
C ASN A 28 4.24 -24.73 -4.74
N TRP A 29 4.95 -25.86 -4.83
CA TRP A 29 5.88 -26.14 -5.91
C TRP A 29 6.15 -27.64 -6.05
N THR A 30 6.38 -28.09 -7.28
CA THR A 30 6.84 -29.45 -7.58
C THR A 30 7.50 -29.49 -8.96
N LYS A 31 8.07 -30.63 -9.34
CA LYS A 31 8.69 -30.90 -10.64
C LYS A 31 8.28 -32.29 -11.13
N SER A 32 8.24 -32.50 -12.44
CA SER A 32 7.98 -33.81 -13.06
C SER A 32 8.99 -34.90 -12.71
N ALA A 33 10.20 -34.51 -12.26
CA ALA A 33 11.23 -35.43 -11.77
C ALA A 33 11.01 -35.89 -10.32
N TRP A 34 9.94 -35.44 -9.66
CA TRP A 34 9.62 -35.73 -8.26
C TRP A 34 8.26 -36.41 -8.12
N LYS A 35 8.14 -37.20 -7.06
CA LYS A 35 6.89 -37.81 -6.59
C LYS A 35 6.48 -37.15 -5.27
N THR A 36 5.27 -36.60 -5.26
CA THR A 36 4.59 -36.12 -4.04
C THR A 36 4.23 -37.27 -3.10
N ILE A 37 4.32 -37.01 -1.81
CA ILE A 37 3.87 -37.84 -0.69
C ILE A 37 3.26 -36.94 0.39
N SER A 38 2.37 -37.49 1.23
CA SER A 38 1.68 -36.75 2.29
C SER A 38 1.33 -37.65 3.48
N THR A 39 1.10 -37.06 4.65
CA THR A 39 0.57 -37.72 5.85
C THR A 39 -0.53 -36.90 6.51
N ASN A 40 -1.39 -37.56 7.30
CA ASN A 40 -2.40 -36.91 8.15
C ASN A 40 -1.92 -36.73 9.61
N SER A 41 -0.70 -37.18 9.94
CA SER A 41 -0.11 -37.00 11.28
C SER A 41 0.26 -35.54 11.54
N SER A 42 0.02 -35.03 12.75
CA SER A 42 0.57 -33.75 13.18
C SER A 42 2.10 -33.81 13.30
N ILE A 43 2.78 -32.71 13.00
CA ILE A 43 4.24 -32.58 13.05
C ILE A 43 4.57 -31.28 13.80
N ASP A 44 4.76 -31.42 15.10
CA ASP A 44 4.87 -30.32 16.06
C ASP A 44 6.30 -30.18 16.62
N GLY A 45 6.58 -29.05 17.31
CA GLY A 45 7.82 -28.86 18.08
C GLY A 45 9.04 -28.43 17.26
N PHE A 46 8.84 -27.87 16.07
CA PHE A 46 9.91 -27.55 15.13
C PHE A 46 10.47 -26.12 15.26
N THR A 47 11.77 -25.95 14.96
CA THR A 47 12.43 -24.64 14.88
C THR A 47 11.88 -23.82 13.70
N TYR A 48 11.79 -22.49 13.85
CA TYR A 48 11.20 -21.56 12.87
C TYR A 48 9.68 -21.70 12.66
N ASP A 49 8.95 -22.38 13.55
CA ASP A 49 7.48 -22.42 13.60
C ASP A 49 6.81 -22.82 12.26
N VAL A 50 7.43 -23.67 11.43
CA VAL A 50 6.85 -24.06 10.12
C VAL A 50 5.51 -24.77 10.34
N PRO A 51 4.42 -24.44 9.61
CA PRO A 51 3.11 -25.04 9.85
C PRO A 51 3.12 -26.56 9.69
N SER A 52 2.42 -27.29 10.55
CA SER A 52 2.29 -28.75 10.43
C SER A 52 1.71 -29.15 9.06
N VAL A 53 0.82 -28.34 8.46
CA VAL A 53 0.25 -28.64 7.12
C VAL A 53 1.28 -28.55 5.99
N VAL A 54 2.34 -27.75 6.15
CA VAL A 54 3.48 -27.66 5.22
C VAL A 54 4.40 -28.86 5.43
N LEU A 55 4.68 -29.23 6.68
CA LEU A 55 5.49 -30.42 6.99
C LEU A 55 4.77 -31.74 6.65
N GLN A 56 3.43 -31.74 6.60
CA GLN A 56 2.60 -32.90 6.23
C GLN A 56 2.70 -33.31 4.76
N THR A 57 3.29 -32.48 3.89
CA THR A 57 3.57 -32.83 2.50
C THR A 57 5.08 -32.87 2.25
N ALA A 58 5.50 -33.66 1.26
CA ALA A 58 6.88 -33.70 0.82
C ALA A 58 7.03 -34.20 -0.62
N VAL A 59 8.22 -34.01 -1.17
CA VAL A 59 8.69 -34.69 -2.38
C VAL A 59 9.82 -35.66 -2.10
N ILE A 60 9.83 -36.74 -2.88
CA ILE A 60 10.97 -37.61 -3.11
C ILE A 60 11.30 -37.63 -4.62
N PRO A 61 12.54 -37.90 -5.03
CA PRO A 61 12.91 -38.19 -6.42
C PRO A 61 12.05 -39.32 -7.04
N SER A 62 11.68 -39.18 -8.32
CA SER A 62 10.96 -40.23 -9.06
C SER A 62 11.86 -41.39 -9.49
N ASP A 63 13.17 -41.15 -9.67
CA ASP A 63 14.20 -42.19 -9.61
C ASP A 63 14.67 -42.32 -8.16
N PRO A 64 14.51 -43.49 -7.49
CA PRO A 64 14.95 -43.68 -6.11
C PRO A 64 16.46 -43.47 -5.85
N LYS A 65 17.30 -43.39 -6.89
CA LYS A 65 18.73 -43.04 -6.80
C LYS A 65 19.03 -41.61 -7.25
N GLY A 66 18.04 -40.89 -7.75
CA GLY A 66 18.16 -39.52 -8.23
C GLY A 66 18.23 -38.47 -7.10
N PRO A 67 18.67 -37.25 -7.42
CA PRO A 67 18.70 -36.13 -6.47
C PRO A 67 17.37 -35.36 -6.38
N ILE A 68 17.13 -34.68 -5.25
CA ILE A 68 16.22 -33.52 -5.22
C ILE A 68 17.04 -32.29 -5.61
N GLU A 69 16.78 -31.68 -6.77
CA GLU A 69 17.52 -30.51 -7.25
C GLU A 69 16.66 -29.23 -7.32
N ILE A 70 17.09 -28.20 -6.60
CA ILE A 70 16.52 -26.85 -6.61
C ILE A 70 17.50 -25.95 -7.36
N GLY A 71 17.01 -24.98 -8.14
CA GLY A 71 17.87 -24.04 -8.85
C GLY A 71 17.21 -22.69 -9.06
N TRP A 72 17.99 -21.62 -8.97
CA TRP A 72 17.57 -20.23 -9.20
C TRP A 72 18.76 -19.38 -9.70
N SER A 73 18.50 -18.14 -10.07
CA SER A 73 19.51 -17.25 -10.65
C SER A 73 19.34 -15.79 -10.20
N THR A 74 20.41 -15.02 -10.36
CA THR A 74 20.47 -13.58 -10.12
C THR A 74 21.25 -12.89 -11.24
N SER A 75 20.90 -11.64 -11.54
CA SER A 75 21.68 -10.76 -12.42
C SER A 75 22.88 -10.12 -11.71
N ASN A 76 22.93 -10.17 -10.36
CA ASN A 76 23.96 -9.53 -9.55
C ASN A 76 24.77 -10.58 -8.78
N THR A 77 26.01 -10.82 -9.19
CA THR A 77 26.93 -11.80 -8.58
C THR A 77 27.32 -11.49 -7.13
N SER A 78 27.18 -10.24 -6.69
CA SER A 78 27.38 -9.84 -5.29
C SER A 78 26.18 -10.21 -4.39
N THR A 79 25.09 -10.74 -4.94
CA THR A 79 23.96 -11.24 -4.15
C THR A 79 24.40 -12.41 -3.28
N LYS A 80 24.16 -12.29 -1.98
CA LYS A 80 24.32 -13.38 -1.01
C LYS A 80 22.94 -13.96 -0.71
N PHE A 81 22.82 -15.28 -0.74
CA PHE A 81 21.58 -15.99 -0.44
C PHE A 81 21.73 -16.82 0.83
N PHE A 82 20.83 -16.63 1.79
CA PHE A 82 20.65 -17.57 2.90
C PHE A 82 19.56 -18.56 2.51
N VAL A 83 19.90 -19.84 2.60
CA VAL A 83 19.03 -20.96 2.22
C VAL A 83 18.70 -21.74 3.48
N LEU A 84 17.43 -22.08 3.65
CA LEU A 84 16.90 -22.86 4.75
C LEU A 84 16.00 -23.96 4.14
N LEU A 85 16.37 -25.22 4.35
CA LEU A 85 15.60 -26.38 3.89
C LEU A 85 14.95 -27.05 5.11
N HIS A 86 13.69 -27.43 4.97
CA HIS A 86 12.87 -28.04 6.01
C HIS A 86 12.46 -29.45 5.59
N TYR A 87 12.70 -30.44 6.46
CA TYR A 87 12.45 -31.84 6.18
C TYR A 87 11.86 -32.58 7.39
N ALA A 88 10.95 -33.51 7.15
CA ALA A 88 10.42 -34.42 8.16
C ALA A 88 10.07 -35.75 7.46
N ASP A 89 10.51 -36.89 8.00
CA ASP A 89 10.19 -38.17 7.36
C ASP A 89 8.74 -38.59 7.67
N ILE A 90 7.85 -38.28 6.73
CA ILE A 90 6.42 -38.55 6.83
C ILE A 90 6.02 -39.97 6.38
N GLN A 91 6.97 -40.84 6.03
CA GLN A 91 6.69 -42.16 5.50
C GLN A 91 6.98 -43.27 6.53
N THR A 92 5.96 -44.10 6.82
CA THR A 92 6.11 -45.33 7.60
C THR A 92 6.78 -46.42 6.77
N TRP A 93 7.82 -47.06 7.30
CA TRP A 93 8.63 -48.04 6.57
C TRP A 93 8.91 -49.32 7.38
N PRO A 94 9.33 -50.43 6.73
CA PRO A 94 9.81 -51.62 7.42
C PRO A 94 11.04 -51.35 8.31
N ASN A 95 11.23 -52.19 9.33
CA ASN A 95 12.42 -52.15 10.18
C ASN A 95 13.72 -52.15 9.36
N ASN A 96 14.72 -51.42 9.85
CA ASN A 96 16.04 -51.20 9.22
C ASN A 96 16.02 -50.36 7.92
N SER A 97 14.92 -49.67 7.62
CA SER A 97 14.92 -48.62 6.59
C SER A 97 15.65 -47.38 7.09
N LEU A 98 16.54 -46.80 6.27
CA LEU A 98 17.38 -45.65 6.61
C LEU A 98 17.27 -44.59 5.50
N ARG A 99 16.83 -43.39 5.88
CA ARG A 99 16.92 -42.20 5.03
C ARG A 99 18.08 -41.33 5.49
N GLU A 100 19.14 -41.34 4.70
CA GLU A 100 20.37 -40.59 4.97
C GLU A 100 20.82 -39.91 3.67
N PHE A 101 21.08 -38.60 3.71
CA PHE A 101 21.48 -37.84 2.52
C PHE A 101 22.46 -36.70 2.82
N ASN A 102 23.34 -36.44 1.87
CA ASN A 102 24.19 -35.25 1.86
C ASN A 102 23.50 -34.11 1.10
N VAL A 103 23.72 -32.88 1.56
CA VAL A 103 23.23 -31.67 0.90
C VAL A 103 24.42 -30.93 0.28
N TYR A 104 24.29 -30.57 -1.00
CA TYR A 104 25.32 -29.85 -1.75
C TYR A 104 24.78 -28.55 -2.33
N ALA A 105 25.53 -27.45 -2.18
CA ALA A 105 25.24 -26.16 -2.80
C ALA A 105 26.24 -25.90 -3.94
N ASN A 106 25.75 -25.78 -5.18
CA ASN A 106 26.56 -25.66 -6.41
C ASN A 106 27.64 -26.75 -6.61
N GLY A 107 27.55 -27.87 -5.88
CA GLY A 107 28.50 -28.99 -5.93
C GLY A 107 29.25 -29.22 -4.61
N ASP A 108 29.42 -28.19 -3.79
CA ASP A 108 30.12 -28.26 -2.51
C ASP A 108 29.20 -28.75 -1.39
N GLN A 109 29.67 -29.64 -0.51
CA GLN A 109 28.86 -30.16 0.60
C GLN A 109 28.64 -29.09 1.68
N VAL A 110 27.40 -28.94 2.14
CA VAL A 110 26.99 -27.86 3.07
C VAL A 110 26.29 -28.36 4.32
N GLY A 111 26.40 -27.55 5.38
CA GLY A 111 25.81 -27.79 6.69
C GLY A 111 26.23 -29.11 7.34
N ASN A 112 25.41 -29.60 8.28
CA ASN A 112 25.68 -30.82 9.04
C ASN A 112 25.28 -32.08 8.25
N SER A 113 25.86 -32.25 7.06
CA SER A 113 25.70 -33.43 6.20
C SER A 113 26.68 -34.55 6.62
N PRO A 114 26.27 -35.84 6.67
CA PRO A 114 24.99 -36.37 6.24
C PRO A 114 23.84 -36.13 7.22
N VAL A 115 22.66 -35.85 6.66
CA VAL A 115 21.39 -35.74 7.38
C VAL A 115 20.74 -37.12 7.43
N ALA A 116 20.56 -37.69 8.62
CA ALA A 116 19.79 -38.91 8.86
C ALA A 116 18.47 -38.58 9.57
N LEU A 117 17.34 -39.13 9.11
CA LEU A 117 16.00 -38.77 9.62
C LEU A 117 15.36 -39.86 10.48
N GLY A 118 14.55 -39.41 11.44
CA GLY A 118 13.57 -40.23 12.16
C GLY A 118 12.14 -39.94 11.67
N TYR A 119 11.26 -40.94 11.77
CA TYR A 119 9.85 -40.82 11.42
C TYR A 119 9.16 -39.71 12.24
N LEU A 120 8.48 -38.79 11.55
CA LEU A 120 7.84 -37.58 12.10
C LEU A 120 8.75 -36.69 12.97
N ASN A 121 10.07 -36.80 12.83
CA ASN A 121 11.03 -35.92 13.51
C ASN A 121 11.48 -34.80 12.55
N PRO A 122 10.98 -33.56 12.68
CA PRO A 122 11.30 -32.48 11.76
C PRO A 122 12.69 -31.89 12.03
N GLY A 123 13.44 -31.63 10.97
CA GLY A 123 14.77 -31.04 10.99
C GLY A 123 14.95 -29.99 9.89
N TYR A 124 15.99 -29.17 10.04
CA TYR A 124 16.38 -28.19 9.04
C TYR A 124 17.89 -28.22 8.79
N ILE A 125 18.27 -27.72 7.61
CA ILE A 125 19.65 -27.36 7.32
C ILE A 125 19.67 -25.95 6.73
N SER A 126 20.62 -25.14 7.19
CA SER A 126 20.74 -23.73 6.80
C SER A 126 22.18 -23.34 6.48
N TYR A 127 22.37 -22.53 5.44
CA TYR A 127 23.70 -22.04 5.03
C TYR A 127 23.58 -20.76 4.20
N THR A 128 24.72 -20.10 3.95
CA THR A 128 24.79 -18.90 3.09
C THR A 128 25.64 -19.17 1.86
N HIS A 129 25.10 -18.94 0.66
CA HIS A 129 25.81 -19.01 -0.62
C HIS A 129 26.13 -17.61 -1.16
N THR A 130 27.25 -17.44 -1.84
CA THR A 130 27.72 -16.13 -2.32
C THR A 130 28.40 -16.22 -3.69
N GLY A 131 28.42 -15.11 -4.45
CA GLY A 131 29.42 -14.90 -5.51
C GLY A 131 29.13 -15.51 -6.88
N GLN A 132 27.89 -15.89 -7.21
CA GLN A 132 27.58 -16.60 -8.47
C GLN A 132 26.38 -15.99 -9.21
N THR A 133 26.14 -16.39 -10.46
CA THR A 133 24.93 -16.02 -11.24
C THR A 133 23.82 -17.06 -11.12
N ASN A 134 24.20 -18.33 -11.14
CA ASN A 134 23.30 -19.47 -10.97
C ASN A 134 23.58 -20.16 -9.63
N TYR A 135 22.53 -20.59 -8.97
CA TYR A 135 22.54 -21.23 -7.66
C TYR A 135 21.76 -22.52 -7.74
N SER A 136 22.23 -23.55 -7.04
CA SER A 136 21.60 -24.86 -6.99
C SER A 136 21.78 -25.52 -5.63
N VAL A 137 20.77 -26.27 -5.21
CA VAL A 137 20.85 -27.21 -4.09
C VAL A 137 20.58 -28.60 -4.63
N SER A 138 21.36 -29.58 -4.22
CA SER A 138 21.07 -31.00 -4.47
C SER A 138 21.13 -31.81 -3.18
N LEU A 139 20.06 -32.56 -2.88
CA LEU A 139 20.04 -33.57 -1.83
C LEU A 139 20.31 -34.92 -2.51
N LYS A 140 21.28 -35.70 -2.01
CA LYS A 140 21.71 -36.98 -2.59
C LYS A 140 21.83 -38.04 -1.50
N SER A 141 21.19 -39.20 -1.68
CA SER A 141 21.34 -40.34 -0.77
C SER A 141 22.82 -40.70 -0.54
N THR A 142 23.18 -41.06 0.68
CA THR A 142 24.50 -41.65 0.96
C THR A 142 24.54 -43.10 0.47
N PRO A 143 25.74 -43.72 0.35
CA PRO A 143 25.85 -45.14 -0.01
C PRO A 143 25.19 -46.11 0.98
N ASN A 144 24.88 -45.67 2.20
CA ASN A 144 24.24 -46.45 3.26
C ASN A 144 22.70 -46.38 3.20
N ALA A 145 22.15 -45.36 2.54
CA ALA A 145 20.71 -45.09 2.57
C ALA A 145 19.92 -46.12 1.75
N THR A 146 18.90 -46.71 2.37
CA THR A 146 17.94 -47.59 1.69
C THR A 146 16.72 -46.82 1.17
N LEU A 147 16.61 -45.53 1.51
CA LEU A 147 15.54 -44.61 1.10
C LEU A 147 16.10 -43.40 0.34
N PRO A 148 15.34 -42.83 -0.61
CA PRO A 148 15.73 -41.62 -1.33
C PRO A 148 15.66 -40.38 -0.42
N PRO A 149 16.35 -39.26 -0.74
CA PRO A 149 16.20 -38.01 -0.01
C PRO A 149 14.75 -37.51 -0.02
N ILE A 150 14.39 -36.72 0.99
CA ILE A 150 13.06 -36.12 1.16
C ILE A 150 13.20 -34.61 1.41
N LEU A 151 12.24 -33.83 0.95
CA LEU A 151 12.13 -32.41 1.26
C LEU A 151 10.66 -32.01 1.39
N ASN A 152 10.32 -31.28 2.45
CA ASN A 152 8.95 -30.87 2.75
C ASN A 152 8.74 -29.41 2.35
N ALA A 153 9.67 -28.53 2.74
CA ALA A 153 9.62 -27.12 2.38
C ALA A 153 11.02 -26.49 2.28
N PHE A 154 11.10 -25.29 1.69
CA PHE A 154 12.31 -24.47 1.77
C PHE A 154 12.04 -22.98 1.65
N GLU A 155 13.00 -22.20 2.14
CA GLU A 155 13.02 -20.75 2.11
C GLU A 155 14.37 -20.26 1.59
N ILE A 156 14.32 -19.29 0.68
CA ILE A 156 15.51 -18.62 0.14
C ILE A 156 15.36 -17.13 0.43
N TYR A 157 16.38 -16.55 1.03
CA TYR A 157 16.44 -15.14 1.41
C TYR A 157 17.64 -14.47 0.76
N ILE A 158 17.45 -13.26 0.21
CA ILE A 158 18.57 -12.36 -0.08
C ILE A 158 19.08 -11.80 1.24
N VAL A 159 20.35 -12.07 1.55
CA VAL A 159 21.11 -11.49 2.65
C VAL A 159 21.53 -10.09 2.23
N LEU A 160 21.10 -9.11 3.01
CA LEU A 160 21.40 -7.69 2.76
C LEU A 160 22.69 -7.32 3.50
N PRO A 161 23.64 -6.63 2.87
CA PRO A 161 24.83 -6.14 3.56
C PRO A 161 24.42 -4.97 4.48
N VAL A 162 24.28 -5.24 5.78
CA VAL A 162 24.02 -4.21 6.79
C VAL A 162 25.32 -3.47 7.11
N THR A 163 25.67 -2.52 6.23
CA THR A 163 26.82 -1.60 6.43
C THR A 163 26.42 -0.32 7.18
N SER A 164 25.12 -0.09 7.36
CA SER A 164 24.53 0.98 8.17
C SER A 164 24.43 0.55 9.64
N LEU A 165 24.57 1.50 10.56
CA LEU A 165 24.21 1.28 11.96
C LEU A 165 22.70 0.95 12.10
N PRO A 166 22.29 0.07 13.04
CA PRO A 166 20.88 -0.26 13.29
C PRO A 166 20.14 0.94 13.91
N THR A 167 18.80 0.92 13.87
CA THR A 167 17.98 1.92 14.56
C THR A 167 18.35 2.00 16.04
N TYR A 168 18.33 3.22 16.59
CA TYR A 168 18.54 3.45 18.02
C TYR A 168 17.59 2.57 18.87
N SER A 169 18.15 1.84 19.82
CA SER A 169 17.44 0.77 20.54
C SER A 169 16.23 1.25 21.34
N GLY A 170 16.24 2.50 21.82
CA GLY A 170 15.07 3.12 22.45
C GLY A 170 13.90 3.29 21.48
N ASP A 171 14.16 3.83 20.29
CA ASP A 171 13.15 4.03 19.25
C ASP A 171 12.61 2.68 18.75
N ALA A 172 13.52 1.72 18.49
CA ALA A 172 13.17 0.36 18.09
C ALA A 172 12.32 -0.37 19.15
N THR A 173 12.59 -0.15 20.44
CA THR A 173 11.77 -0.71 21.55
C THR A 173 10.41 -0.05 21.62
N ALA A 174 10.36 1.28 21.52
CA ALA A 174 9.12 2.06 21.56
C ALA A 174 8.18 1.68 20.40
N ILE A 175 8.68 1.63 19.16
CA ILE A 175 7.86 1.30 17.99
C ILE A 175 7.41 -0.17 17.98
N ASN A 176 8.20 -1.12 18.50
CA ASN A 176 7.74 -2.50 18.68
C ASN A 176 6.66 -2.62 19.78
N SER A 177 6.72 -1.80 20.83
CA SER A 177 5.64 -1.71 21.84
C SER A 177 4.35 -1.18 21.21
N ILE A 178 4.43 -0.11 20.41
CA ILE A 178 3.30 0.44 19.65
C ILE A 178 2.72 -0.62 18.69
N LYS A 179 3.59 -1.31 17.94
CA LYS A 179 3.24 -2.40 17.02
C LYS A 179 2.42 -3.50 17.72
N GLY A 180 2.92 -3.99 18.86
CA GLY A 180 2.29 -5.08 19.60
C GLY A 180 0.93 -4.69 20.19
N ASN A 181 0.83 -3.51 20.82
CA ASN A 181 -0.40 -3.06 21.47
C ASN A 181 -1.55 -2.79 20.47
N TYR A 182 -1.26 -2.23 19.30
CA TYR A 182 -2.27 -1.97 18.26
C TYR A 182 -2.38 -3.07 17.19
N SER A 183 -1.58 -4.15 17.29
CA SER A 183 -1.50 -5.21 16.26
C SER A 183 -1.21 -4.69 14.84
N VAL A 184 -0.31 -3.71 14.68
CA VAL A 184 0.13 -3.21 13.37
C VAL A 184 0.93 -4.31 12.65
N ARG A 185 0.41 -4.82 11.54
CA ARG A 185 1.00 -5.97 10.81
C ARG A 185 1.59 -5.63 9.44
N GLU A 186 0.99 -4.70 8.70
CA GLU A 186 1.42 -4.40 7.34
C GLU A 186 2.70 -3.53 7.30
N GLY A 187 3.65 -3.89 6.44
CA GLY A 187 4.91 -3.15 6.23
C GLY A 187 5.93 -3.16 7.39
N TRP A 188 5.54 -3.60 8.59
CA TRP A 188 6.36 -3.46 9.81
C TRP A 188 7.09 -4.76 10.17
N SER A 189 8.28 -5.00 9.61
CA SER A 189 9.10 -6.18 9.92
C SER A 189 10.61 -5.92 9.79
N GLY A 190 11.42 -6.48 10.70
CA GLY A 190 12.87 -6.26 10.75
C GLY A 190 13.26 -5.05 11.60
N ASP A 191 14.28 -4.31 11.17
CA ASP A 191 14.63 -2.99 11.72
C ASP A 191 13.75 -1.91 11.05
N PRO A 192 13.25 -0.89 11.78
CA PRO A 192 12.30 0.07 11.24
C PRO A 192 12.89 1.09 10.27
N CYS A 193 14.20 1.37 10.33
CA CYS A 193 14.85 2.41 9.52
C CYS A 193 15.86 1.86 8.50
N VAL A 194 16.48 0.71 8.74
CA VAL A 194 17.58 0.19 7.89
C VAL A 194 17.41 -1.26 7.40
N PRO A 195 17.77 -1.56 6.13
CA PRO A 195 18.18 -0.60 5.10
C PRO A 195 16.98 0.24 4.63
N THR A 196 17.22 1.49 4.23
CA THR A 196 16.16 2.46 3.88
C THR A 196 15.23 2.00 2.75
N SER A 197 15.69 1.09 1.89
CA SER A 197 14.88 0.44 0.84
C SER A 197 13.84 -0.56 1.37
N LEU A 198 13.87 -0.89 2.67
CA LEU A 198 12.93 -1.76 3.38
C LEU A 198 12.47 -1.12 4.72
N GLY A 199 12.59 0.20 4.86
CA GLY A 199 12.07 0.93 6.01
C GLY A 199 10.55 0.74 6.16
N TRP A 200 10.05 0.79 7.39
CA TRP A 200 8.66 0.45 7.69
C TRP A 200 7.67 1.46 7.10
N THR A 201 6.56 0.97 6.56
CA THR A 201 5.50 1.83 5.98
C THR A 201 4.97 2.81 7.01
N GLY A 202 4.94 4.11 6.68
CA GLY A 202 4.53 5.18 7.58
C GLY A 202 5.62 5.66 8.56
N VAL A 203 6.79 5.03 8.60
CA VAL A 203 7.93 5.43 9.43
C VAL A 203 8.96 6.19 8.59
N ASN A 204 9.43 7.34 9.10
CA ASN A 204 10.56 8.07 8.53
C ASN A 204 11.66 8.26 9.57
N CYS A 205 12.92 8.24 9.13
CA CYS A 205 14.08 8.24 10.01
C CYS A 205 15.22 9.13 9.52
N THR A 206 16.16 9.45 10.41
CA THR A 206 17.41 10.13 10.05
C THR A 206 18.30 9.25 9.15
N ILE A 207 18.75 9.79 8.01
CA ILE A 207 19.42 9.06 6.93
C ILE A 207 20.97 9.03 7.10
N ASN A 208 21.52 9.65 8.15
CA ASN A 208 22.97 9.83 8.34
C ASN A 208 23.68 8.57 8.91
N SER A 209 23.65 7.47 8.13
CA SER A 209 24.01 6.10 8.54
C SER A 209 25.46 5.84 8.95
N THR A 210 26.37 6.80 8.78
CA THR A 210 27.84 6.60 8.87
C THR A 210 28.46 7.05 10.20
N SER A 211 27.69 7.69 11.09
CA SER A 211 28.24 8.24 12.34
C SER A 211 27.26 8.28 13.51
N ASN A 212 25.95 8.27 13.25
CA ASN A 212 24.90 8.21 14.27
C ASN A 212 23.97 7.03 14.01
N LEU A 213 23.37 6.50 15.08
CA LEU A 213 22.26 5.54 14.98
C LEU A 213 21.04 6.25 14.34
N PRO A 214 20.38 5.68 13.32
CA PRO A 214 19.10 6.17 12.82
C PRO A 214 18.08 6.37 13.95
N ARG A 215 17.38 7.51 13.89
CA ARG A 215 16.33 7.92 14.82
C ARG A 215 15.02 8.10 14.07
N ILE A 216 13.89 7.77 14.68
CA ILE A 216 12.57 7.93 14.08
C ILE A 216 12.11 9.39 14.21
N THR A 217 11.88 10.05 13.08
CA THR A 217 11.52 11.48 13.00
C THR A 217 10.10 11.73 12.54
N ALA A 218 9.48 10.80 11.80
CA ALA A 218 8.04 10.86 11.56
C ALA A 218 7.38 9.48 11.68
N LEU A 219 6.15 9.48 12.17
CA LEU A 219 5.32 8.30 12.31
C LEU A 219 3.88 8.62 11.87
N ASN A 220 3.47 8.04 10.75
CA ASN A 220 2.11 8.07 10.25
C ASN A 220 1.45 6.71 10.49
N LEU A 221 0.40 6.71 11.30
CA LEU A 221 -0.53 5.60 11.52
C LEU A 221 -1.97 6.06 11.27
N SER A 222 -2.16 7.04 10.37
CA SER A 222 -3.50 7.49 9.97
C SER A 222 -4.28 6.37 9.30
N SER A 223 -5.60 6.32 9.53
CA SER A 223 -6.49 5.30 8.96
C SER A 223 -6.11 3.83 9.26
N SER A 224 -5.20 3.57 10.19
CA SER A 224 -4.67 2.23 10.51
C SER A 224 -5.61 1.36 11.37
N GLY A 225 -6.83 1.82 11.64
CA GLY A 225 -7.82 1.11 12.45
C GLY A 225 -7.47 1.00 13.94
N LEU A 226 -6.60 1.88 14.45
CA LEU A 226 -6.13 1.83 15.84
C LEU A 226 -7.30 2.00 16.83
N THR A 227 -7.31 1.19 17.89
CA THR A 227 -8.31 1.23 18.97
C THR A 227 -7.67 1.32 20.34
N GLY A 228 -8.36 1.92 21.31
CA GLY A 228 -7.90 2.01 22.71
C GLY A 228 -7.30 3.38 23.03
N ALA A 229 -6.41 3.46 24.02
CA ALA A 229 -5.83 4.73 24.46
C ALA A 229 -4.56 5.09 23.65
N VAL A 230 -4.27 6.39 23.53
CA VAL A 230 -2.98 6.86 22.98
C VAL A 230 -1.86 6.40 23.91
N LEU A 231 -1.00 5.50 23.43
CA LEU A 231 0.06 4.88 24.22
C LEU A 231 1.13 5.87 24.67
N SER A 232 1.58 5.75 25.92
CA SER A 232 2.69 6.56 26.45
C SER A 232 4.00 6.35 25.69
N ALA A 233 4.18 5.18 25.06
CA ALA A 233 5.35 4.79 24.26
C ALA A 233 5.66 5.72 23.07
N PHE A 234 4.67 6.46 22.53
CA PHE A 234 4.93 7.50 21.52
C PHE A 234 5.88 8.58 22.06
N GLY A 235 5.80 8.91 23.36
CA GLY A 235 6.68 9.87 24.04
C GLY A 235 8.14 9.40 24.20
N SER A 236 8.45 8.14 23.88
CA SER A 236 9.82 7.61 23.92
C SER A 236 10.59 7.83 22.61
N LEU A 237 9.93 8.27 21.55
CA LEU A 237 10.54 8.58 20.25
C LEU A 237 11.09 10.02 20.25
N THR A 238 12.19 10.28 20.97
CA THR A 238 12.59 11.67 21.34
C THR A 238 12.83 12.63 20.18
N GLU A 239 13.23 12.14 18.99
CA GLU A 239 13.44 12.96 17.79
C GLU A 239 12.18 13.11 16.92
N LEU A 240 11.01 12.66 17.38
CA LEU A 240 9.78 12.66 16.56
C LEU A 240 9.32 14.09 16.27
N GLU A 241 9.49 14.51 15.02
CA GLU A 241 9.08 15.82 14.48
C GLU A 241 7.60 15.83 14.07
N SER A 242 7.06 14.68 13.65
CA SER A 242 5.69 14.55 13.13
C SER A 242 5.03 13.25 13.57
N LEU A 243 3.86 13.35 14.22
CA LEU A 243 3.02 12.22 14.62
C LEU A 243 1.61 12.38 14.03
N ASP A 244 1.20 11.44 13.17
CA ASP A 244 -0.15 11.41 12.59
C ASP A 244 -0.87 10.13 13.04
N LEU A 245 -1.91 10.30 13.87
CA LEU A 245 -2.80 9.24 14.35
C LEU A 245 -4.24 9.46 13.88
N SER A 246 -4.46 10.29 12.85
CA SER A 246 -5.79 10.70 12.39
C SER A 246 -6.64 9.55 11.83
N HIS A 247 -7.96 9.74 11.76
CA HIS A 247 -8.90 8.75 11.18
C HIS A 247 -8.83 7.35 11.82
N ASN A 248 -8.72 7.30 13.15
CA ASN A 248 -8.69 6.05 13.93
C ASN A 248 -9.85 6.00 14.95
N ASN A 249 -9.89 4.97 15.78
CA ASN A 249 -10.88 4.82 16.86
C ASN A 249 -10.19 4.87 18.24
N LEU A 250 -9.26 5.83 18.40
CA LEU A 250 -8.59 6.09 19.67
C LEU A 250 -9.54 6.80 20.66
N SER A 251 -9.23 6.63 21.94
CA SER A 251 -10.12 6.93 23.05
C SER A 251 -9.39 7.41 24.30
N GLY A 252 -10.12 8.06 25.22
CA GLY A 252 -9.55 8.53 26.48
C GLY A 252 -8.66 9.75 26.31
N ILE A 253 -7.66 9.92 27.20
CA ILE A 253 -6.79 11.10 27.23
C ILE A 253 -5.52 10.95 26.39
N VAL A 254 -4.99 12.07 25.92
CA VAL A 254 -3.63 12.16 25.36
C VAL A 254 -2.61 12.13 26.51
N PRO A 255 -1.58 11.25 26.49
CA PRO A 255 -0.68 11.08 27.62
C PRO A 255 0.36 12.21 27.72
N ASN A 256 0.67 12.59 28.97
CA ASN A 256 1.69 13.61 29.27
C ASN A 256 3.11 13.26 28.78
N SER A 257 3.40 12.01 28.38
CA SER A 257 4.70 11.69 27.77
C SER A 257 4.93 12.37 26.42
N LEU A 258 3.88 12.82 25.74
CA LEU A 258 4.04 13.65 24.53
C LEU A 258 4.59 15.05 24.83
N ASP A 259 4.49 15.56 26.07
CA ASP A 259 5.14 16.82 26.46
C ASP A 259 6.68 16.72 26.40
N GLN A 260 7.24 15.51 26.41
CA GLN A 260 8.69 15.25 26.35
C GLN A 260 9.25 15.27 24.92
N LEU A 261 8.40 15.32 23.89
CA LEU A 261 8.80 15.33 22.49
C LEU A 261 9.17 16.74 22.02
N GLU A 262 10.34 17.23 22.44
CA GLU A 262 10.80 18.61 22.19
C GLU A 262 10.90 18.97 20.70
N SER A 263 11.20 17.98 19.84
CA SER A 263 11.27 18.13 18.38
C SER A 263 9.91 18.14 17.67
N LEU A 264 8.81 17.74 18.33
CA LEU A 264 7.50 17.55 17.69
C LEU A 264 6.91 18.89 17.20
N THR A 265 6.77 19.06 15.88
CA THR A 265 6.18 20.25 15.24
C THR A 265 4.78 19.99 14.66
N PHE A 266 4.42 18.72 14.44
CA PHE A 266 3.10 18.32 13.94
C PHE A 266 2.52 17.14 14.74
N LEU A 267 1.27 17.28 15.16
CA LEU A 267 0.49 16.24 15.83
C LEU A 267 -0.95 16.21 15.27
N ASP A 268 -1.33 15.14 14.58
CA ASP A 268 -2.71 14.93 14.17
C ASP A 268 -3.39 13.85 15.02
N LEU A 269 -4.48 14.26 15.66
CA LEU A 269 -5.38 13.46 16.48
C LEU A 269 -6.85 13.61 16.00
N SER A 270 -7.07 14.20 14.83
CA SER A 270 -8.41 14.42 14.29
C SER A 270 -9.09 13.12 13.86
N GLU A 271 -10.42 13.15 13.76
CA GLU A 271 -11.25 12.00 13.36
C GLU A 271 -10.99 10.74 14.22
N ASN A 272 -10.93 10.95 15.54
CA ASN A 272 -10.77 9.93 16.59
C ASN A 272 -11.89 10.06 17.63
N SER A 273 -13.12 9.66 17.26
CA SER A 273 -14.36 10.13 17.91
C SER A 273 -14.55 9.83 19.41
N ALA A 274 -13.75 8.96 20.03
CA ALA A 274 -13.80 8.64 21.46
C ALA A 274 -12.69 9.31 22.30
N LEU A 275 -11.81 10.08 21.67
CA LEU A 275 -10.74 10.83 22.34
C LEU A 275 -11.32 12.03 23.10
N LEU A 276 -10.78 12.32 24.28
CA LEU A 276 -11.13 13.49 25.08
C LEU A 276 -10.29 14.71 24.68
N ASP A 277 -10.93 15.88 24.54
CA ASP A 277 -10.29 17.15 24.14
C ASP A 277 -9.27 17.72 25.18
N THR A 278 -8.94 16.96 26.22
CA THR A 278 -7.96 17.32 27.25
C THR A 278 -6.53 17.03 26.79
N LEU A 279 -5.87 18.04 26.23
CA LEU A 279 -4.44 18.00 25.92
C LEU A 279 -3.54 18.21 27.15
N PRO A 280 -2.37 17.56 27.21
CA PRO A 280 -1.27 17.89 28.12
C PRO A 280 -0.88 19.39 28.10
N PRO A 281 -0.48 19.98 29.25
CA PRO A 281 -0.17 21.42 29.34
C PRO A 281 1.01 21.87 28.48
N GLY A 282 2.03 21.02 28.27
CA GLY A 282 3.18 21.35 27.42
C GLY A 282 2.79 21.48 25.95
N LEU A 283 2.05 20.52 25.41
CA LEU A 283 1.49 20.55 24.05
C LEU A 283 0.64 21.82 23.85
N LEU A 284 -0.28 22.11 24.77
CA LEU A 284 -1.13 23.30 24.70
C LEU A 284 -0.33 24.62 24.75
N LYS A 285 0.77 24.66 25.51
CA LYS A 285 1.70 25.80 25.55
C LYS A 285 2.46 25.95 24.23
N ARG A 286 2.96 24.85 23.66
CA ARG A 286 3.69 24.84 22.37
C ARG A 286 2.77 25.24 21.21
N GLN A 287 1.53 24.77 21.20
CA GLN A 287 0.49 25.17 20.25
C GLN A 287 0.18 26.68 20.32
N LYS A 288 -0.06 27.21 21.52
CA LYS A 288 -0.31 28.66 21.74
C LYS A 288 0.87 29.55 21.33
N ASN A 289 2.09 29.02 21.40
CA ASN A 289 3.31 29.70 20.97
C ASN A 289 3.61 29.54 19.47
N GLY A 290 2.81 28.78 18.71
CA GLY A 290 3.06 28.50 17.29
C GLY A 290 4.23 27.56 17.00
N LEU A 291 4.68 26.79 18.00
CA LEU A 291 5.81 25.84 17.90
C LEU A 291 5.37 24.40 17.54
N LEU A 292 4.07 24.12 17.65
CA LEU A 292 3.48 22.81 17.40
C LEU A 292 2.08 22.99 16.78
N THR A 293 1.85 22.39 15.62
CA THR A 293 0.52 22.27 15.02
C THR A 293 -0.19 21.07 15.66
N ILE A 294 -1.39 21.26 16.21
CA ILE A 294 -2.23 20.17 16.72
C ILE A 294 -3.61 20.24 16.07
N ASN A 295 -4.00 19.14 15.42
CA ASN A 295 -5.33 18.91 14.88
C ASN A 295 -6.12 17.97 15.81
N LEU A 296 -7.40 18.26 16.06
CA LEU A 296 -8.28 17.51 16.96
C LEU A 296 -9.68 17.34 16.36
N ASN A 297 -10.48 16.48 16.99
CA ASN A 297 -11.92 16.44 16.76
C ASN A 297 -12.55 17.82 16.98
N GLY A 298 -13.53 18.21 16.16
CA GLY A 298 -14.32 19.41 16.40
C GLY A 298 -13.59 20.75 16.29
N THR A 299 -12.26 20.80 16.20
CA THR A 299 -11.50 22.02 15.94
C THR A 299 -11.67 22.46 14.49
N LYS A 300 -12.83 23.09 14.22
CA LYS A 300 -12.84 24.23 13.28
C LYS A 300 -11.66 25.10 13.66
N SER A 301 -10.75 25.33 12.70
CA SER A 301 -9.60 26.22 12.86
C SER A 301 -10.02 27.47 13.64
N ALA A 302 -9.36 27.73 14.77
CA ALA A 302 -9.74 28.83 15.65
C ALA A 302 -9.93 30.11 14.81
N PRO A 303 -11.06 30.82 14.94
CA PRO A 303 -11.39 31.91 14.03
C PRO A 303 -10.24 32.91 14.06
N GLU A 304 -9.70 33.25 12.89
CA GLU A 304 -8.55 34.14 12.77
C GLU A 304 -8.73 35.32 13.71
N THR A 305 -7.77 35.53 14.62
CA THR A 305 -7.80 36.69 15.50
C THR A 305 -7.58 37.92 14.63
N LYS A 306 -8.69 38.50 14.15
CA LYS A 306 -8.74 39.67 13.26
C LYS A 306 -8.15 40.88 13.99
N LYS A 307 -6.83 40.93 14.05
CA LYS A 307 -6.05 42.15 14.27
C LYS A 307 -6.55 43.13 13.22
N SER A 308 -7.34 44.11 13.65
CA SER A 308 -8.11 44.99 12.79
C SER A 308 -7.18 45.93 12.02
N SER A 309 -6.59 45.44 10.94
CA SER A 309 -5.60 46.16 10.16
C SER A 309 -6.29 47.25 9.35
N LYS A 310 -6.45 48.41 9.98
CA LYS A 310 -6.89 49.66 9.32
C LYS A 310 -6.02 49.96 8.08
N VAL A 311 -4.75 49.51 8.10
CA VAL A 311 -3.81 49.58 6.97
C VAL A 311 -4.31 48.83 5.73
N VAL A 312 -4.87 47.63 5.87
CA VAL A 312 -5.38 46.86 4.71
C VAL A 312 -6.55 47.57 4.04
N ILE A 313 -7.47 48.15 4.82
CA ILE A 313 -8.60 48.94 4.29
C ILE A 313 -8.08 50.19 3.56
N LEU A 314 -7.08 50.88 4.12
CA LEU A 314 -6.45 52.06 3.49
C LEU A 314 -5.73 51.70 2.18
N VAL A 315 -5.03 50.56 2.12
CA VAL A 315 -4.37 50.08 0.89
C VAL A 315 -5.39 49.72 -0.19
N ILE A 316 -6.47 49.02 0.16
CA ILE A 316 -7.54 48.68 -0.79
C ILE A 316 -8.20 49.97 -1.33
N ALA A 317 -8.48 50.95 -0.48
CA ALA A 317 -9.03 52.24 -0.89
C ALA A 317 -8.08 53.01 -1.82
N ALA A 318 -6.78 53.04 -1.52
CA ALA A 318 -5.78 53.69 -2.38
C ALA A 318 -5.66 53.01 -3.76
N VAL A 319 -5.66 51.67 -3.81
CA VAL A 319 -5.65 50.91 -5.07
C VAL A 319 -6.91 51.17 -5.90
N LEU A 320 -8.09 51.21 -5.27
CA LEU A 320 -9.35 51.56 -5.96
C LEU A 320 -9.32 52.98 -6.56
N LEU A 321 -8.79 53.97 -5.82
CA LEU A 321 -8.64 55.34 -6.33
C LEU A 321 -7.67 55.41 -7.53
N LEU A 322 -6.56 54.67 -7.50
CA LEU A 322 -5.63 54.57 -8.63
C LEU A 322 -6.28 53.92 -9.86
N ILE A 323 -7.08 52.86 -9.68
CA ILE A 323 -7.82 52.20 -10.76
C ILE A 323 -8.86 53.16 -11.38
N VAL A 324 -9.61 53.91 -10.57
CA VAL A 324 -10.57 54.91 -11.05
C VAL A 324 -9.86 56.05 -11.81
N GLY A 325 -8.72 56.53 -11.32
CA GLY A 325 -7.89 57.52 -12.02
C GLY A 325 -7.38 57.03 -13.38
N ALA A 326 -6.85 55.79 -13.43
CA ALA A 326 -6.41 55.16 -14.67
C ALA A 326 -7.57 54.98 -15.67
N PHE A 327 -8.76 54.59 -15.20
CA PHE A 327 -9.95 54.44 -16.04
C PHE A 327 -10.43 55.80 -16.59
N ALA A 328 -10.41 56.87 -15.79
CA ALA A 328 -10.73 58.22 -16.25
C ALA A 328 -9.74 58.70 -17.34
N LEU A 329 -8.44 58.48 -17.14
CA LEU A 329 -7.41 58.77 -18.15
C LEU A 329 -7.60 57.95 -19.43
N PHE A 330 -7.98 56.68 -19.33
CA PHE A 330 -8.30 55.82 -20.47
C PHE A 330 -9.53 56.34 -21.26
N LEU A 331 -10.59 56.79 -20.58
CA LEU A 331 -11.74 57.41 -21.23
C LEU A 331 -11.38 58.74 -21.92
N LEU A 332 -10.50 59.56 -21.32
CA LEU A 332 -9.98 60.77 -21.95
C LEU A 332 -9.12 60.45 -23.18
N TYR A 333 -8.28 59.42 -23.12
CA TYR A 333 -7.52 58.90 -24.27
C TYR A 333 -8.45 58.43 -25.40
N LEU A 334 -9.50 57.65 -25.09
CA LEU A 334 -10.50 57.24 -26.08
C LEU A 334 -11.24 58.44 -26.68
N LYS A 335 -11.57 59.47 -25.89
CA LYS A 335 -12.19 60.72 -26.38
C LYS A 335 -11.26 61.49 -27.32
N LYS A 336 -9.97 61.59 -26.99
CA LYS A 336 -8.92 62.16 -27.86
C LYS A 336 -8.77 61.36 -29.17
N ARG A 337 -8.75 60.02 -29.08
CA ARG A 337 -8.67 59.11 -30.24
C ARG A 337 -9.91 59.15 -31.13
N ARG A 338 -11.10 59.42 -30.57
CA ARG A 338 -12.33 59.68 -31.33
C ARG A 338 -12.26 61.01 -32.10
N ASN A 339 -11.78 62.08 -31.48
CA ASN A 339 -11.60 63.37 -32.17
C ASN A 339 -10.54 63.31 -33.29
N ALA A 340 -9.45 62.57 -33.08
CA ALA A 340 -8.42 62.35 -34.10
C ALA A 340 -8.95 61.57 -35.34
N ARG A 341 -10.08 60.86 -35.23
CA ARG A 341 -10.64 60.02 -36.29
C ARG A 341 -11.60 60.76 -37.24
N LYS A 342 -11.67 62.10 -37.18
CA LYS A 342 -12.48 62.93 -38.10
C LYS A 342 -11.77 63.28 -39.42
N ASN A 343 -10.45 63.10 -39.51
CA ASN A 343 -9.66 63.53 -40.68
C ASN A 343 -8.96 62.35 -41.36
N THR A 344 -9.63 61.65 -42.28
CA THR A 344 -8.97 60.76 -43.26
C THR A 344 -9.86 60.59 -44.51
N PRO A 345 -9.39 60.92 -45.73
CA PRO A 345 -10.11 60.60 -46.96
C PRO A 345 -10.03 59.10 -47.31
N THR A 346 -11.06 58.58 -47.96
CA THR A 346 -11.08 57.25 -48.60
C THR A 346 -10.42 57.27 -49.97
N PRO A 347 -10.04 56.11 -50.51
CA PRO A 347 -10.71 55.65 -51.74
C PRO A 347 -11.18 54.17 -51.71
N HIS A 348 -12.16 53.90 -52.58
CA HIS A 348 -12.59 52.68 -53.30
C HIS A 348 -11.87 51.33 -52.98
N ALA A 349 -12.52 50.19 -52.75
CA ALA A 349 -13.89 49.69 -52.95
C ALA A 349 -14.33 49.33 -54.41
N GLU A 350 -14.37 48.03 -54.69
CA GLU A 350 -15.10 47.33 -55.78
C GLU A 350 -15.61 45.98 -55.20
N THR A 351 -16.93 45.82 -55.02
CA THR A 351 -17.93 45.07 -55.84
C THR A 351 -17.84 43.54 -55.72
N GLU A 352 -18.76 42.85 -55.01
CA GLU A 352 -20.13 42.36 -55.41
C GLU A 352 -20.09 40.85 -55.77
N LYS A 353 -21.12 39.97 -55.71
CA LYS A 353 -22.53 39.89 -55.23
C LYS A 353 -22.89 38.37 -55.16
N LEU A 354 -24.05 37.78 -54.82
CA LEU A 354 -25.40 38.03 -54.23
C LEU A 354 -25.91 36.61 -53.81
N GLY A 355 -26.83 36.33 -52.87
CA GLY A 355 -27.72 37.08 -51.97
C GLY A 355 -28.10 36.21 -50.75
N THR A 356 -28.75 36.70 -49.69
CA THR A 356 -30.22 36.96 -49.53
C THR A 356 -31.10 35.75 -49.89
N GLU A 357 -32.09 35.34 -49.07
CA GLU A 357 -33.06 36.21 -48.36
C GLU A 357 -33.38 35.86 -46.88
N THR A 358 -33.88 36.88 -46.16
CA THR A 358 -34.91 36.93 -45.08
C THR A 358 -35.09 35.80 -44.03
N SER A 359 -35.49 36.06 -42.75
CA SER A 359 -35.64 37.30 -41.95
C SER A 359 -36.02 36.97 -40.48
N PHE A 360 -36.15 38.01 -39.64
CA PHE A 360 -36.73 38.06 -38.27
C PHE A 360 -35.92 37.54 -37.05
N ASP A 361 -35.44 38.54 -36.29
CA ASP A 361 -35.45 38.75 -34.83
C ASP A 361 -34.70 37.88 -33.80
N GLU A 362 -33.97 38.64 -32.97
CA GLU A 362 -33.47 38.44 -31.60
C GLU A 362 -33.16 37.01 -31.10
N PHE A 363 -31.88 36.67 -31.08
CA PHE A 363 -31.35 35.67 -30.15
C PHE A 363 -30.10 36.15 -29.40
N LYS A 364 -30.25 36.40 -28.09
CA LYS A 364 -29.10 36.57 -27.18
C LYS A 364 -28.43 35.22 -26.92
N THR A 365 -27.12 35.24 -26.71
CA THR A 365 -26.23 34.09 -26.48
C THR A 365 -26.80 33.02 -25.53
N GLY A 366 -27.41 31.98 -26.11
CA GLY A 366 -27.80 30.78 -25.39
C GLY A 366 -26.61 29.83 -25.23
N ALA A 367 -26.17 29.59 -23.99
CA ALA A 367 -25.22 28.51 -23.71
C ALA A 367 -25.87 27.15 -24.02
N ILE A 368 -25.12 26.23 -24.63
CA ILE A 368 -25.64 24.93 -25.07
C ILE A 368 -26.10 24.12 -23.84
N ARG A 369 -27.41 23.97 -23.68
CA ARG A 369 -28.01 23.03 -22.73
C ARG A 369 -27.88 21.60 -23.28
N LEU A 370 -26.81 20.91 -22.90
CA LEU A 370 -26.78 19.44 -22.99
C LEU A 370 -27.65 18.85 -21.86
N THR A 371 -28.94 18.68 -22.16
CA THR A 371 -29.86 17.90 -21.33
C THR A 371 -29.55 16.41 -21.50
N PHE A 372 -28.79 15.85 -20.56
CA PHE A 372 -28.63 14.40 -20.46
C PHE A 372 -29.92 13.80 -19.86
N ASP A 373 -30.66 13.07 -20.69
CA ASP A 373 -31.86 12.34 -20.24
C ASP A 373 -31.48 11.24 -19.25
N LYS A 374 -32.03 11.33 -18.04
CA LYS A 374 -31.86 10.33 -17.00
C LYS A 374 -32.76 9.12 -17.29
N LYS A 375 -32.35 8.24 -18.21
CA LYS A 375 -32.85 6.85 -18.15
C LYS A 375 -32.45 6.24 -16.81
N GLN A 376 -33.42 5.71 -16.10
CA GLN A 376 -33.21 4.90 -14.90
C GLN A 376 -33.46 3.45 -15.28
N PHE A 377 -32.61 2.55 -14.78
CA PHE A 377 -32.73 1.11 -14.96
C PHE A 377 -33.00 0.48 -13.59
N SER A 378 -33.82 -0.57 -13.56
CA SER A 378 -34.03 -1.37 -12.35
C SER A 378 -32.84 -2.30 -12.08
N PHE A 379 -32.81 -2.91 -10.90
CA PHE A 379 -31.79 -3.90 -10.56
C PHE A 379 -31.83 -5.13 -11.47
N ASP A 380 -33.02 -5.54 -11.91
CA ASP A 380 -33.19 -6.71 -12.78
C ASP A 380 -32.86 -6.38 -14.25
N ASP A 381 -33.10 -5.15 -14.70
CA ASP A 381 -32.54 -4.66 -15.99
C ASP A 381 -31.00 -4.71 -15.96
N LEU A 382 -30.38 -4.27 -14.87
CA LEU A 382 -28.92 -4.27 -14.73
C LEU A 382 -28.35 -5.70 -14.63
N LYS A 383 -29.07 -6.66 -14.04
CA LYS A 383 -28.73 -8.09 -14.15
C LYS A 383 -28.80 -8.58 -15.59
N LEU A 384 -29.85 -8.22 -16.33
CA LEU A 384 -30.00 -8.64 -17.74
C LEU A 384 -28.84 -8.09 -18.59
N ILE A 385 -28.60 -6.78 -18.49
CA ILE A 385 -27.55 -6.03 -19.20
C ILE A 385 -26.14 -6.59 -18.92
N THR A 386 -25.87 -7.05 -17.70
CA THR A 386 -24.54 -7.56 -17.28
C THR A 386 -24.41 -9.08 -17.29
N SER A 387 -25.42 -9.81 -17.79
CA SER A 387 -25.49 -11.28 -17.69
C SER A 387 -25.25 -11.78 -16.25
N ASN A 388 -26.08 -11.29 -15.33
CA ASN A 388 -26.03 -11.50 -13.89
C ASN A 388 -24.67 -11.17 -13.24
N PHE A 389 -24.10 -10.01 -13.59
CA PHE A 389 -22.81 -9.51 -13.09
C PHE A 389 -21.63 -10.50 -13.27
N SER A 390 -21.65 -11.29 -14.33
CA SER A 390 -20.62 -12.33 -14.57
C SER A 390 -19.29 -11.78 -15.08
N ASN A 391 -19.31 -10.74 -15.93
CA ASN A 391 -18.11 -10.19 -16.56
C ASN A 391 -17.56 -8.97 -15.79
N GLN A 392 -16.76 -9.23 -14.75
CA GLN A 392 -16.13 -8.18 -13.93
C GLN A 392 -14.89 -7.59 -14.64
N ILE A 393 -14.96 -6.31 -15.03
CA ILE A 393 -13.89 -5.57 -15.72
C ILE A 393 -13.05 -4.65 -14.83
N GLY A 394 -13.42 -4.49 -13.55
CA GLY A 394 -12.62 -3.71 -12.61
C GLY A 394 -13.06 -3.81 -11.15
N ILE A 395 -12.17 -3.41 -10.24
CA ILE A 395 -12.43 -3.25 -8.81
C ILE A 395 -11.86 -1.90 -8.39
N GLY A 396 -12.62 -1.12 -7.61
CA GLY A 396 -12.16 0.12 -6.98
C GLY A 396 -12.71 0.26 -5.56
N GLY A 397 -12.26 1.26 -4.80
CA GLY A 397 -12.57 1.40 -3.37
C GLY A 397 -14.06 1.45 -2.99
N PHE A 398 -14.93 1.78 -3.95
CA PHE A 398 -16.39 1.87 -3.75
C PHE A 398 -17.17 0.65 -4.27
N GLY A 399 -16.52 -0.29 -4.97
CA GLY A 399 -17.20 -1.48 -5.51
C GLY A 399 -16.59 -2.06 -6.78
N LYS A 400 -17.33 -2.99 -7.39
CA LYS A 400 -16.94 -3.72 -8.60
C LYS A 400 -17.56 -3.11 -9.85
N VAL A 401 -16.84 -3.15 -10.96
CA VAL A 401 -17.31 -2.71 -12.27
C VAL A 401 -17.49 -3.92 -13.17
N PHE A 402 -18.66 -4.04 -13.78
CA PHE A 402 -19.03 -5.12 -14.69
C PHE A 402 -19.29 -4.58 -16.09
N LYS A 403 -18.96 -5.37 -17.11
CA LYS A 403 -19.33 -5.06 -18.50
C LYS A 403 -20.76 -5.51 -18.76
N GLY A 404 -21.51 -4.70 -19.49
CA GLY A 404 -22.82 -5.06 -20.01
C GLY A 404 -23.07 -4.52 -21.42
N SER A 405 -24.23 -4.89 -21.98
CA SER A 405 -24.70 -4.39 -23.28
C SER A 405 -26.18 -4.05 -23.21
N LEU A 406 -26.56 -2.93 -23.84
CA LEU A 406 -27.96 -2.50 -23.99
C LEU A 406 -28.57 -3.10 -25.27
N GLU A 407 -29.91 -3.12 -25.36
CA GLU A 407 -30.66 -3.69 -26.49
C GLU A 407 -30.26 -3.13 -27.88
N ASN A 408 -29.70 -1.92 -27.92
CA ASN A 408 -29.20 -1.27 -29.14
C ASN A 408 -27.73 -1.64 -29.48
N GLY A 409 -27.15 -2.65 -28.81
CA GLY A 409 -25.76 -3.09 -28.99
C GLY A 409 -24.72 -2.20 -28.31
N MET A 410 -25.13 -1.18 -27.56
CA MET A 410 -24.21 -0.27 -26.86
C MET A 410 -23.56 -0.95 -25.66
N GLU A 411 -22.23 -1.06 -25.66
CA GLU A 411 -21.48 -1.54 -24.49
C GLU A 411 -21.47 -0.48 -23.38
N VAL A 412 -21.66 -0.93 -22.13
CA VAL A 412 -21.73 -0.09 -20.93
C VAL A 412 -20.91 -0.67 -19.79
N ALA A 413 -20.48 0.19 -18.87
CA ALA A 413 -19.89 -0.20 -17.59
C ALA A 413 -20.92 0.01 -16.47
N VAL A 414 -21.11 -1.01 -15.63
CA VAL A 414 -22.07 -0.99 -14.51
C VAL A 414 -21.29 -1.13 -13.21
N LYS A 415 -21.29 -0.08 -12.38
CA LYS A 415 -20.57 -0.07 -11.10
C LYS A 415 -21.52 -0.39 -9.94
N VAL A 416 -21.29 -1.53 -9.29
CA VAL A 416 -22.11 -2.04 -8.19
C VAL A 416 -21.39 -1.77 -6.87
N ARG A 417 -22.06 -1.10 -5.93
CA ARG A 417 -21.54 -0.86 -4.57
C ARG A 417 -21.40 -2.20 -3.85
N SER A 418 -20.26 -2.43 -3.20
CA SER A 418 -20.14 -3.58 -2.28
C SER A 418 -20.80 -3.25 -0.94
N GLU A 419 -21.54 -4.19 -0.36
CA GLU A 419 -22.02 -4.08 1.03
C GLU A 419 -20.86 -4.00 2.04
N SER A 420 -19.68 -4.51 1.66
CA SER A 420 -18.43 -4.42 2.43
C SER A 420 -17.72 -3.06 2.37
N SER A 421 -18.31 -2.03 1.74
CA SER A 421 -17.69 -0.69 1.65
C SER A 421 -18.04 0.15 2.88
N SER A 422 -17.02 0.51 3.66
CA SER A 422 -17.14 1.31 4.89
C SER A 422 -17.43 2.80 4.67
N GLN A 423 -17.77 3.21 3.45
CA GLN A 423 -17.96 4.61 3.06
C GLN A 423 -19.42 4.90 2.67
N GLY A 424 -19.92 6.05 3.12
CA GLY A 424 -21.33 6.40 3.03
C GLY A 424 -21.80 6.68 1.60
N ILE A 425 -23.10 6.48 1.36
CA ILE A 425 -23.72 6.57 0.03
C ILE A 425 -23.44 7.91 -0.70
N LYS A 426 -23.21 8.98 0.05
CA LYS A 426 -22.84 10.32 -0.42
C LYS A 426 -21.45 10.38 -1.09
N GLN A 427 -20.51 9.53 -0.68
CA GLN A 427 -19.16 9.46 -1.26
C GLN A 427 -19.18 8.67 -2.58
N PHE A 428 -19.87 7.52 -2.62
CA PHE A 428 -20.15 6.77 -3.86
C PHE A 428 -20.87 7.63 -4.92
N LEU A 429 -21.92 8.36 -4.50
CA LEU A 429 -22.63 9.32 -5.37
C LEU A 429 -21.72 10.44 -5.91
N ASN A 430 -20.74 10.91 -5.13
CA ASN A 430 -19.78 11.92 -5.58
C ASN A 430 -18.76 11.35 -6.57
N GLU A 431 -18.28 10.12 -6.37
CA GLU A 431 -17.34 9.45 -7.27
C GLU A 431 -17.99 9.19 -8.64
N VAL A 432 -19.18 8.58 -8.69
CA VAL A 432 -19.92 8.35 -9.94
C VAL A 432 -20.27 9.67 -10.65
N LYS A 433 -20.58 10.74 -9.89
CA LYS A 433 -20.80 12.09 -10.42
C LYS A 433 -19.51 12.79 -10.90
N SER A 434 -18.34 12.27 -10.55
CA SER A 434 -17.04 12.69 -11.08
C SER A 434 -16.72 11.92 -12.36
N LEU A 435 -16.83 10.59 -12.32
CA LEU A 435 -16.54 9.70 -13.46
C LEU A 435 -17.45 10.00 -14.67
N SER A 436 -18.76 10.20 -14.45
CA SER A 436 -19.72 10.61 -15.49
C SER A 436 -19.42 11.97 -16.17
N ARG A 437 -18.45 12.76 -15.67
CA ARG A 437 -17.97 13.99 -16.33
C ARG A 437 -16.78 13.72 -17.26
N VAL A 438 -16.08 12.60 -17.13
CA VAL A 438 -14.89 12.24 -17.90
C VAL A 438 -15.30 11.42 -19.13
N HIS A 439 -15.74 12.11 -20.19
CA HIS A 439 -16.12 11.46 -21.45
C HIS A 439 -14.88 11.04 -22.25
N HIS A 440 -14.54 9.74 -22.20
CA HIS A 440 -13.57 9.13 -23.11
C HIS A 440 -14.27 8.57 -24.35
N LYS A 441 -13.65 8.63 -25.54
CA LYS A 441 -14.27 8.25 -26.82
C LYS A 441 -14.85 6.84 -26.89
N ASN A 442 -14.38 5.92 -26.03
CA ASN A 442 -14.76 4.51 -26.03
C ASN A 442 -15.45 4.04 -24.71
N CYS A 443 -15.88 4.96 -23.83
CA CYS A 443 -16.55 4.59 -22.56
C CYS A 443 -17.86 5.36 -22.39
N LEU A 444 -18.98 4.63 -22.24
CA LEU A 444 -20.32 5.20 -22.10
C LEU A 444 -20.90 4.95 -20.70
N VAL A 445 -20.98 6.07 -19.95
CA VAL A 445 -21.83 6.38 -18.79
C VAL A 445 -21.88 5.35 -17.65
N ASP A 446 -21.27 5.68 -16.50
CA ASP A 446 -21.56 5.03 -15.21
C ASP A 446 -23.00 5.29 -14.76
N TRP A 447 -23.70 4.24 -14.34
CA TRP A 447 -25.04 4.30 -13.73
C TRP A 447 -25.03 3.76 -12.29
N LEU A 448 -26.01 4.20 -11.49
CA LEU A 448 -26.09 3.95 -10.05
C LEU A 448 -26.99 2.77 -9.69
N LEU A 449 -26.58 2.03 -8.67
CA LEU A 449 -27.46 1.21 -7.81
C LEU A 449 -27.50 1.80 -6.39
N HIS A 450 -28.56 1.46 -5.65
CA HIS A 450 -28.90 2.04 -4.35
C HIS A 450 -28.65 1.08 -3.18
#